data_AF-A0A8J2S1M6-F1
#
_entry.id   AF-A0A8J2S1M6-F1
#
_cell.length_a   1.000
_cell.length_b   1.000
_cell.length_c   1.000
_cell.angle_alpha   90.00
_cell.angle_beta   90.00
_cell.angle_gamma   90.00
#
_symmetry.space_group_name_H-M   'P 1'
#
loop_
_entity.id
_entity.type
_entity.pdbx_description
1 polymer ?
#
loop_
_entity_poly.entity_id
_entity_poly.type
_entity_poly.pdbx_seq_one_letter_code
_entity_poly.pdbx_strand_id
1 'polypeptide(L)'
;MASAESPDECCNRLVFEAVKENFVLKLLSVKRRYSKSQLLTSLIQCDEEGQTPLLIAMLKEDRCMIFELVLVLKNCDHQIEENWLKTLTAINQLSDRIPIMELIDFFTYDFLRDGDWLELLGQVFMHSTAFTRQNRIIALESIGATLMLCSVIGNGLCALKCWREAMILRTQHGELLPKISPACAPSEASTVVYGTAVEVMTMGELDLLQDIYERDHRLWIRNLRFIPSKRLMQIQALLVLRRIVSEAHLDYPHVLYLASLFNFTVRVDAEQRSEIKLIINSLVLILEQMNGYDPELLPSKPRDVFKKTLNEISIYFCRALRNRENLSYSNLLAPIKFFRIIAKRFPNNAAFPYYVDAFYRILFVFESISPTMTNEEQQPLAKFFYDYIKNTPERTTHFLHVAVCNDEPSEMFHLGTIKLILKLGADPDSVNKFGETALHIVAGIDEDEFPSMDKYLPVFQTLVNAGSHLDMARDDGQTVLSIVKENDLISTHPYFESLLNSVLPLSCYAARIIRLNGIQFDEDRIPHSLQAFVARHSAKDLSD
;
A
#
# COMPACT_ATOMS: atom_id res chain seq x y z
N MET A 1 -29.42 -47.89 19.30
CA MET A 1 -30.10 -46.61 19.05
C MET A 1 -29.03 -45.54 19.08
N ALA A 2 -28.62 -44.99 17.93
CA ALA A 2 -27.72 -43.84 17.90
C ALA A 2 -28.50 -42.64 18.44
N SER A 3 -28.01 -41.99 19.51
CA SER A 3 -28.63 -40.76 20.01
C SER A 3 -28.55 -39.72 18.91
N ALA A 4 -29.67 -39.07 18.59
CA ALA A 4 -29.66 -37.94 17.67
C ALA A 4 -28.75 -36.84 18.27
N GLU A 5 -27.69 -36.49 17.54
CA GLU A 5 -26.75 -35.41 17.89
C GLU A 5 -27.55 -34.12 18.10
N SER A 6 -27.31 -33.43 19.22
CA SER A 6 -28.03 -32.19 19.52
C SER A 6 -27.69 -31.12 18.47
N PRO A 7 -28.58 -30.13 18.23
CA PRO A 7 -28.28 -29.03 17.30
C PRO A 7 -26.98 -28.29 17.62
N ASP A 8 -26.61 -28.21 18.90
CA ASP A 8 -25.42 -27.52 19.37
C ASP A 8 -24.15 -28.35 19.15
N GLU A 9 -24.20 -29.66 19.40
CA GLU A 9 -23.10 -30.58 19.07
C GLU A 9 -22.83 -30.61 17.56
N CYS A 10 -23.90 -30.62 16.75
CA CYS A 10 -23.79 -30.60 15.29
C CYS A 10 -23.21 -29.26 14.79
N CYS A 11 -23.65 -28.13 15.36
CA CYS A 11 -23.04 -26.82 15.08
C CYS A 11 -21.54 -26.85 15.39
N ASN A 12 -21.18 -27.32 16.58
CA ASN A 12 -19.79 -27.35 17.04
C ASN A 12 -18.90 -28.20 16.13
N ARG A 13 -19.34 -29.42 15.82
CA ARG A 13 -18.61 -30.32 14.92
C ARG A 13 -18.34 -29.68 13.56
N LEU A 14 -19.34 -29.03 12.96
CA LEU A 14 -19.21 -28.40 11.65
C LEU A 14 -18.30 -27.16 11.66
N VAL A 15 -18.31 -26.36 12.74
CA VAL A 15 -17.37 -25.23 12.90
C VAL A 15 -15.94 -25.75 12.99
N PHE A 16 -15.68 -26.73 13.86
CA PHE A 16 -14.35 -27.32 13.99
C PHE A 16 -13.88 -27.96 12.69
N GLU A 17 -14.76 -28.66 11.97
CA GLU A 17 -14.44 -29.26 10.67
C GLU A 17 -14.05 -28.19 9.65
N ALA A 18 -14.81 -27.08 9.56
CA ALA A 18 -14.48 -25.98 8.67
C ALA A 18 -13.12 -25.32 8.98
N VAL A 19 -12.79 -25.15 10.25
CA VAL A 19 -11.50 -24.57 10.68
C VAL A 19 -10.34 -25.56 10.50
N LYS A 20 -10.55 -26.84 10.78
CA LYS A 20 -9.53 -27.89 10.61
C LYS A 20 -9.21 -28.09 9.12
N GLU A 21 -10.19 -27.98 8.24
CA GLU A 21 -10.03 -28.08 6.79
C GLU A 21 -9.60 -26.79 6.09
N ASN A 22 -9.56 -25.64 6.80
CA ASN A 22 -9.38 -24.31 6.18
C ASN A 22 -10.39 -24.09 5.02
N PHE A 23 -11.67 -24.30 5.32
CA PHE A 23 -12.73 -24.19 4.31
C PHE A 23 -13.77 -23.13 4.69
N VAL A 24 -13.46 -21.88 4.35
CA VAL A 24 -14.27 -20.69 4.68
C VAL A 24 -15.72 -20.79 4.19
N LEU A 25 -15.95 -21.34 2.99
CA LEU A 25 -17.31 -21.52 2.45
C LEU A 25 -18.17 -22.45 3.33
N LYS A 26 -17.55 -23.45 3.96
CA LYS A 26 -18.22 -24.34 4.91
C LYS A 26 -18.62 -23.56 6.16
N LEU A 27 -17.73 -22.76 6.74
CA LEU A 27 -18.07 -21.90 7.88
C LEU A 27 -19.22 -20.92 7.53
N LEU A 28 -19.20 -20.31 6.35
CA LEU A 28 -20.28 -19.45 5.88
C LEU A 28 -21.63 -20.19 5.77
N SER A 29 -21.62 -21.46 5.35
CA SER A 29 -22.83 -22.29 5.33
C SER A 29 -23.37 -22.58 6.73
N VAL A 30 -22.48 -22.81 7.71
CA VAL A 30 -22.84 -23.01 9.13
C VAL A 30 -23.44 -21.72 9.70
N LYS A 31 -22.82 -20.56 9.43
CA LYS A 31 -23.31 -19.25 9.87
C LYS A 31 -24.73 -18.93 9.38
N ARG A 32 -25.14 -19.44 8.21
CA ARG A 32 -26.50 -19.27 7.67
C ARG A 32 -27.52 -20.22 8.30
N ARG A 33 -27.06 -21.36 8.83
CA ARG A 33 -27.91 -22.45 9.32
C ARG A 33 -28.19 -22.37 10.82
N TYR A 34 -27.24 -21.87 11.61
CA TYR A 34 -27.32 -21.85 13.07
C TYR A 34 -27.50 -20.45 13.62
N SER A 35 -28.11 -20.36 14.81
CA SER A 35 -28.31 -19.08 15.48
C SER A 35 -27.00 -18.51 16.04
N LYS A 36 -26.96 -17.19 16.29
CA LYS A 36 -25.78 -16.51 16.86
C LYS A 36 -25.33 -17.11 18.19
N SER A 37 -26.27 -17.44 19.09
CA SER A 37 -25.94 -18.03 20.39
C SER A 37 -25.28 -19.41 20.24
N GLN A 38 -25.76 -20.24 19.29
CA GLN A 38 -25.16 -21.55 19.02
C GLN A 38 -23.75 -21.43 18.44
N LEU A 39 -23.54 -20.47 17.54
CA LEU A 39 -22.21 -20.18 17.00
C LEU A 39 -21.26 -19.70 18.11
N LEU A 40 -21.70 -18.81 19.01
CA LEU A 40 -20.90 -18.40 20.17
C LEU A 40 -20.57 -19.56 21.10
N THR A 41 -21.55 -20.42 21.40
CA THR A 41 -21.32 -21.63 22.20
C THR A 41 -20.25 -22.51 21.57
N SER A 42 -20.27 -22.69 20.24
CA SER A 42 -19.20 -23.44 19.55
C SER A 42 -17.84 -22.75 19.65
N LEU A 43 -17.76 -21.42 19.61
CA LEU A 43 -16.49 -20.70 19.68
C LEU A 43 -15.77 -20.83 21.03
N ILE A 44 -16.51 -21.09 22.12
CA ILE A 44 -15.94 -21.29 23.45
C ILE A 44 -15.67 -22.76 23.79
N GLN A 45 -16.20 -23.69 22.99
CA GLN A 45 -15.92 -25.12 23.16
C GLN A 45 -14.51 -25.43 22.70
N CYS A 46 -13.84 -26.29 23.45
CA CYS A 46 -12.52 -26.80 23.10
C CYS A 46 -12.65 -28.17 22.43
N ASP A 47 -11.72 -28.48 21.53
CA ASP A 47 -11.53 -29.85 21.07
C ASP A 47 -10.73 -30.69 22.09
N GLU A 48 -10.38 -31.90 21.68
CA GLU A 48 -9.63 -32.87 22.50
C GLU A 48 -8.24 -32.35 22.91
N GLU A 49 -7.67 -31.40 22.18
CA GLU A 49 -6.38 -30.77 22.48
C GLU A 49 -6.53 -29.52 23.35
N GLY A 50 -7.75 -29.18 23.75
CA GLY A 50 -8.05 -27.97 24.53
C GLY A 50 -8.07 -26.71 23.68
N GLN A 51 -8.16 -26.81 22.35
CA GLN A 51 -8.12 -25.66 21.44
C GLN A 51 -9.52 -25.25 21.01
N THR A 52 -9.77 -23.94 21.00
CA THR A 52 -11.00 -23.37 20.44
C THR A 52 -10.89 -23.20 18.92
N PRO A 53 -12.01 -23.08 18.19
CA PRO A 53 -11.95 -22.82 16.74
C PRO A 53 -11.16 -21.56 16.41
N LEU A 54 -11.29 -20.51 17.22
CA LEU A 54 -10.56 -19.26 17.02
C LEU A 54 -9.05 -19.44 17.25
N LEU A 55 -8.65 -20.20 18.27
CA LEU A 55 -7.24 -20.51 18.52
C LEU A 55 -6.63 -21.31 17.37
N ILE A 56 -7.33 -22.34 16.86
CA ILE A 56 -6.85 -23.13 15.71
C ILE A 56 -6.63 -22.24 14.49
N ALA A 57 -7.57 -21.35 14.20
CA ALA A 57 -7.46 -20.43 13.07
C ALA A 57 -6.26 -19.48 13.24
N MET A 58 -6.03 -18.96 14.45
CA MET A 58 -4.88 -18.09 14.77
C MET A 58 -3.54 -18.82 14.66
N LEU A 59 -3.43 -20.04 15.20
CA LEU A 59 -2.19 -20.85 15.12
C LEU A 59 -1.84 -21.27 13.69
N LYS A 60 -2.85 -21.39 12.81
CA LYS A 60 -2.66 -21.62 11.37
C LYS A 60 -2.41 -20.34 10.57
N GLU A 61 -2.48 -19.17 11.21
CA GLU A 61 -2.45 -17.85 10.58
C GLU A 61 -3.49 -17.69 9.45
N ASP A 62 -4.62 -18.41 9.54
CA ASP A 62 -5.66 -18.44 8.53
C ASP A 62 -6.57 -17.21 8.65
N ARG A 63 -6.18 -16.13 7.97
CA ARG A 63 -6.82 -14.83 8.12
C ARG A 63 -8.27 -14.77 7.69
N CYS A 64 -8.63 -15.47 6.61
CA CYS A 64 -10.01 -15.47 6.16
C CYS A 64 -10.89 -16.17 7.20
N MET A 65 -10.40 -17.26 7.79
CA MET A 65 -11.10 -17.94 8.88
C MET A 65 -11.17 -17.08 10.14
N ILE A 66 -10.06 -16.48 10.59
CA ILE A 66 -10.02 -15.59 11.76
C ILE A 66 -11.02 -14.44 11.57
N PHE A 67 -11.01 -13.77 10.42
CA PHE A 67 -11.94 -12.68 10.11
C PHE A 67 -13.40 -13.14 10.23
N GLU A 68 -13.75 -14.29 9.66
CA GLU A 68 -15.12 -14.81 9.70
C GLU A 68 -15.58 -15.23 11.09
N LEU A 69 -14.67 -15.76 11.93
CA LEU A 69 -14.93 -16.12 13.33
C LEU A 69 -15.04 -14.88 14.21
N VAL A 70 -14.19 -13.87 14.02
CA VAL A 70 -14.30 -12.57 14.70
C VAL A 70 -15.61 -11.87 14.33
N LEU A 71 -16.05 -11.97 13.08
CA LEU A 71 -17.38 -11.48 12.68
C LEU A 71 -18.53 -12.17 13.43
N VAL A 72 -18.37 -13.44 13.84
CA VAL A 72 -19.37 -14.08 14.71
C VAL A 72 -19.38 -13.40 16.07
N LEU A 73 -18.22 -13.25 16.72
CA LEU A 73 -18.10 -12.56 18.02
C LEU A 73 -18.69 -11.14 17.96
N LYS A 74 -18.30 -10.37 16.94
CA LYS A 74 -18.74 -8.99 16.75
C LYS A 74 -20.26 -8.90 16.61
N ASN A 75 -20.86 -9.70 15.72
CA ASN A 75 -22.27 -9.56 15.35
C ASN A 75 -23.25 -10.12 16.40
N CYS A 76 -22.76 -10.54 17.56
CA CYS A 76 -23.62 -10.99 18.64
C CYS A 76 -24.33 -9.82 19.33
N ASP A 77 -25.50 -10.12 19.89
CA ASP A 77 -26.24 -9.12 20.65
C ASP A 77 -25.65 -9.03 22.06
N HIS A 78 -24.81 -8.02 22.27
CA HIS A 78 -24.10 -7.79 23.53
C HIS A 78 -24.98 -7.14 24.60
N GLN A 79 -26.23 -6.78 24.29
CA GLN A 79 -27.21 -6.41 25.31
C GLN A 79 -27.67 -7.64 26.10
N ILE A 80 -27.48 -8.84 25.55
CA ILE A 80 -27.74 -10.10 26.22
C ILE A 80 -26.48 -10.50 27.01
N GLU A 81 -26.59 -10.50 28.34
CA GLU A 81 -25.49 -10.80 29.26
C GLU A 81 -24.78 -12.12 28.95
N GLU A 82 -25.54 -13.16 28.56
CA GLU A 82 -24.99 -14.46 28.16
C GLU A 82 -24.04 -14.36 26.96
N ASN A 83 -24.40 -13.58 25.93
CA ASN A 83 -23.57 -13.43 24.72
C ASN A 83 -22.30 -12.64 25.00
N TRP A 84 -22.42 -11.60 25.83
CA TRP A 84 -21.28 -10.84 26.33
C TRP A 84 -20.28 -11.76 27.06
N LEU A 85 -20.78 -12.58 27.99
CA LEU A 85 -19.94 -13.50 28.77
C LEU A 85 -19.27 -14.55 27.88
N LYS A 86 -19.97 -15.06 26.87
CA LYS A 86 -19.39 -15.98 25.87
C LYS A 86 -18.27 -15.31 25.06
N THR A 87 -18.45 -14.05 24.65
CA THR A 87 -17.43 -13.29 23.93
C THR A 87 -16.19 -13.05 24.80
N LEU A 88 -16.40 -12.63 26.04
CA LEU A 88 -15.33 -12.48 27.04
C LEU A 88 -14.59 -13.81 27.25
N THR A 89 -15.32 -14.92 27.37
CA THR A 89 -14.74 -16.26 27.55
C THR A 89 -13.90 -16.68 26.35
N ALA A 90 -14.42 -16.50 25.13
CA ALA A 90 -13.72 -16.83 23.89
C ALA A 90 -12.38 -16.10 23.77
N ILE A 91 -12.35 -14.80 24.13
CA ILE A 91 -11.12 -14.00 24.10
C ILE A 91 -10.18 -14.39 25.24
N ASN A 92 -10.70 -14.62 26.45
CA ASN A 92 -9.91 -15.05 27.60
C ASN A 92 -9.21 -16.39 27.36
N GLN A 93 -9.82 -17.31 26.62
CA GLN A 93 -9.19 -18.61 26.27
C GLN A 93 -7.95 -18.48 25.38
N LEU A 94 -7.74 -17.31 24.75
CA LEU A 94 -6.55 -17.01 23.97
C LEU A 94 -5.40 -16.49 24.84
N SER A 95 -5.67 -16.14 26.10
CA SER A 95 -4.64 -15.74 27.06
C SER A 95 -3.59 -16.83 27.20
N ASP A 96 -2.33 -16.43 27.36
CA ASP A 96 -1.13 -17.27 27.46
C ASP A 96 -0.84 -18.20 26.26
N ARG A 97 -1.70 -18.24 25.24
CA ARG A 97 -1.52 -19.02 24.01
C ARG A 97 -1.01 -18.19 22.84
N ILE A 98 -1.45 -16.93 22.75
CA ILE A 98 -1.06 -15.99 21.70
C ILE A 98 -0.44 -14.74 22.36
N PRO A 99 0.73 -14.26 21.90
CA PRO A 99 1.30 -13.01 22.38
C PRO A 99 0.33 -11.84 22.22
N ILE A 100 0.30 -10.94 23.21
CA ILE A 100 -0.73 -9.88 23.24
C ILE A 100 -0.68 -8.96 22.02
N MET A 101 0.50 -8.66 21.48
CA MET A 101 0.63 -7.81 20.28
C MET A 101 0.00 -8.48 19.06
N GLU A 102 0.23 -9.78 18.87
CA GLU A 102 -0.39 -10.55 17.78
C GLU A 102 -1.91 -10.61 17.93
N LEU A 103 -2.38 -10.83 19.16
CA LEU A 103 -3.81 -10.86 19.47
C LEU A 103 -4.48 -9.52 19.11
N ILE A 104 -3.85 -8.41 19.50
CA ILE A 104 -4.32 -7.06 19.16
C ILE A 104 -4.31 -6.85 17.64
N ASP A 105 -3.29 -7.31 16.92
CA ASP A 105 -3.22 -7.22 15.47
C ASP A 105 -4.34 -7.99 14.76
N PHE A 106 -4.70 -9.18 15.25
CA PHE A 106 -5.82 -9.97 14.72
C PHE A 106 -7.16 -9.27 14.94
N PHE A 107 -7.36 -8.65 16.10
CA PHE A 107 -8.64 -8.06 16.46
C PHE A 107 -8.83 -6.63 15.97
N THR A 108 -7.75 -5.87 15.72
CA THR A 108 -7.86 -4.45 15.40
C THR A 108 -7.61 -4.13 13.93
N TYR A 109 -6.64 -4.77 13.26
CA TYR A 109 -6.18 -4.34 11.93
C TYR A 109 -7.29 -4.39 10.85
N ASP A 110 -8.03 -5.49 10.78
CA ASP A 110 -9.11 -5.66 9.79
C ASP A 110 -10.38 -4.89 10.20
N PHE A 111 -10.41 -4.38 11.43
CA PHE A 111 -11.52 -3.66 12.05
C PHE A 111 -11.15 -2.22 12.46
N LEU A 112 -10.11 -1.63 11.86
CA LEU A 112 -9.60 -0.27 12.11
C LEU A 112 -10.61 0.86 11.84
N ARG A 113 -11.85 0.55 11.47
CA ARG A 113 -12.92 1.54 11.26
C ARG A 113 -14.18 1.19 12.04
N ASP A 114 -14.12 0.16 12.87
CA ASP A 114 -15.24 -0.43 13.56
C ASP A 114 -15.28 0.01 15.02
N GLY A 115 -15.91 1.17 15.27
CA GLY A 115 -15.98 1.76 16.60
C GLY A 115 -16.59 0.84 17.65
N ASP A 116 -17.72 0.21 17.30
CA ASP A 116 -18.50 -0.62 18.21
C ASP A 116 -17.72 -1.87 18.63
N TRP A 117 -17.05 -2.53 17.68
CA TRP A 117 -16.19 -3.67 17.96
C TRP A 117 -15.00 -3.31 18.85
N LEU A 118 -14.34 -2.19 18.58
CA LEU A 118 -13.20 -1.75 19.37
C LEU A 118 -13.62 -1.32 20.78
N GLU A 119 -14.80 -0.71 20.94
CA GLU A 119 -15.35 -0.41 22.26
C GLU A 119 -15.61 -1.70 23.04
N LEU A 120 -16.25 -2.69 22.41
CA LEU A 120 -16.49 -4.00 23.00
C LEU A 120 -15.18 -4.67 23.45
N LEU A 121 -14.15 -4.66 22.61
CA LEU A 121 -12.83 -5.18 22.97
C LEU A 121 -12.23 -4.43 24.17
N GLY A 122 -12.34 -3.11 24.18
CA GLY A 122 -11.92 -2.29 25.33
C GLY A 122 -12.62 -2.77 26.61
N GLN A 123 -13.93 -2.98 26.56
CA GLN A 123 -14.69 -3.53 27.68
C GLN A 123 -14.22 -4.94 28.08
N VAL A 124 -13.86 -5.80 27.13
CA VAL A 124 -13.38 -7.15 27.41
C VAL A 124 -12.08 -7.10 28.22
N PHE A 125 -11.11 -6.29 27.79
CA PHE A 125 -9.84 -6.15 28.50
C PHE A 125 -9.95 -5.39 29.83
N MET A 126 -10.94 -4.50 29.98
CA MET A 126 -11.26 -3.87 31.26
C MET A 126 -11.75 -4.90 32.29
N HIS A 127 -12.56 -5.88 31.89
CA HIS A 127 -13.15 -6.86 32.81
C HIS A 127 -12.40 -8.20 32.89
N SER A 128 -11.48 -8.47 31.96
CA SER A 128 -10.74 -9.72 31.94
C SER A 128 -9.79 -9.85 33.13
N THR A 129 -9.84 -11.03 33.76
CA THR A 129 -8.90 -11.48 34.79
C THR A 129 -7.89 -12.50 34.25
N ALA A 130 -8.03 -12.92 32.99
CA ALA A 130 -7.21 -13.96 32.38
C ALA A 130 -5.85 -13.42 31.88
N PHE A 131 -5.80 -12.14 31.47
CA PHE A 131 -4.57 -11.51 30.98
C PHE A 131 -3.75 -10.92 32.14
N THR A 132 -2.43 -10.99 32.01
CA THR A 132 -1.51 -10.32 32.92
C THR A 132 -1.76 -8.81 32.97
N ARG A 133 -1.37 -8.16 34.08
CA ARG A 133 -1.44 -6.71 34.25
C ARG A 133 -0.81 -5.95 33.08
N GLN A 134 0.37 -6.38 32.63
CA GLN A 134 1.07 -5.77 31.49
C GLN A 134 0.31 -5.95 30.17
N ASN A 135 -0.21 -7.15 29.90
CA ASN A 135 -0.96 -7.43 28.67
C ASN A 135 -2.26 -6.60 28.60
N ARG A 136 -2.96 -6.43 29.74
CA ARG A 136 -4.14 -5.57 29.81
C ARG A 136 -3.80 -4.10 29.53
N ILE A 137 -2.70 -3.59 30.08
CA ILE A 137 -2.22 -2.23 29.80
C ILE A 137 -1.96 -2.05 28.30
N ILE A 138 -1.18 -2.95 27.69
CA ILE A 138 -0.85 -2.92 26.26
C ILE A 138 -2.12 -2.95 25.41
N ALA A 139 -3.06 -3.85 25.72
CA ALA A 139 -4.32 -3.98 25.00
C ALA A 139 -5.15 -2.70 25.08
N LEU A 140 -5.37 -2.17 26.27
CA LEU A 140 -6.18 -0.97 26.49
C LEU A 140 -5.56 0.27 25.87
N GLU A 141 -4.23 0.44 25.95
CA GLU A 141 -3.54 1.55 25.31
C GLU A 141 -3.64 1.47 23.77
N SER A 142 -3.48 0.26 23.20
CA SER A 142 -3.56 0.01 21.76
C SER A 142 -4.98 0.18 21.21
N ILE A 143 -5.98 -0.40 21.89
CA ILE A 143 -7.40 -0.27 21.54
C ILE A 143 -7.84 1.19 21.66
N GLY A 144 -7.46 1.86 22.75
CA GLY A 144 -7.76 3.28 22.95
C GLY A 144 -7.16 4.16 21.85
N ALA A 145 -5.91 3.91 21.47
CA ALA A 145 -5.29 4.63 20.35
C ALA A 145 -6.00 4.36 19.02
N THR A 146 -6.37 3.11 18.78
CA THR A 146 -7.11 2.72 17.58
C THR A 146 -8.47 3.42 17.53
N LEU A 147 -9.28 3.36 18.60
CA LEU A 147 -10.56 4.07 18.72
C LEU A 147 -10.43 5.56 18.43
N MET A 148 -9.39 6.19 18.98
CA MET A 148 -9.16 7.61 18.79
C MET A 148 -8.86 7.96 17.32
N LEU A 149 -8.08 7.11 16.65
CA LEU A 149 -7.80 7.23 15.22
C LEU A 149 -9.01 6.85 14.36
N CYS A 150 -9.89 5.96 14.81
CA CYS A 150 -11.13 5.59 14.12
C CYS A 150 -12.20 6.68 14.17
N SER A 151 -12.23 7.49 15.22
CA SER A 151 -13.37 8.32 15.64
C SER A 151 -14.27 8.85 14.52
N VAL A 152 -15.33 8.07 14.25
CA VAL A 152 -16.67 8.58 14.00
C VAL A 152 -17.11 9.22 15.33
N ILE A 153 -17.85 10.33 15.27
CA ILE A 153 -18.20 11.14 16.45
C ILE A 153 -18.74 10.26 17.59
N GLY A 154 -18.14 10.36 18.79
CA GLY A 154 -18.54 9.64 20.01
C GLY A 154 -17.46 8.74 20.60
N ASN A 155 -16.66 8.07 19.76
CA ASN A 155 -15.71 7.03 20.19
C ASN A 155 -14.51 7.53 20.99
N GLY A 156 -14.23 8.84 20.96
CA GLY A 156 -13.11 9.42 21.70
C GLY A 156 -13.26 9.29 23.23
N LEU A 157 -14.48 9.27 23.76
CA LEU A 157 -14.70 9.01 25.19
C LEU A 157 -14.35 7.57 25.57
N CYS A 158 -14.70 6.60 24.71
CA CYS A 158 -14.34 5.19 24.91
C CYS A 158 -12.82 5.00 24.82
N ALA A 159 -12.14 5.70 23.92
CA ALA A 159 -10.68 5.73 23.86
C ALA A 159 -10.06 6.26 25.16
N LEU A 160 -10.53 7.41 25.66
CA LEU A 160 -10.05 8.00 26.91
C LEU A 160 -10.33 7.10 28.12
N LYS A 161 -11.47 6.38 28.14
CA LYS A 161 -11.77 5.38 29.17
C LYS A 161 -10.75 4.24 29.18
N CYS A 162 -10.36 3.73 28.01
CA CYS A 162 -9.33 2.70 27.90
C CYS A 162 -7.98 3.20 28.44
N TRP A 163 -7.57 4.42 28.06
CA TRP A 163 -6.32 5.01 28.55
C TRP A 163 -6.34 5.30 30.06
N ARG A 164 -7.48 5.74 30.59
CA ARG A 164 -7.67 5.94 32.02
C ARG A 164 -7.50 4.65 32.80
N GLU A 165 -8.14 3.57 32.34
CA GLU A 165 -8.00 2.26 32.97
C GLU A 165 -6.55 1.75 32.90
N ALA A 166 -5.87 1.91 31.76
CA ALA A 166 -4.46 1.56 31.64
C ALA A 166 -3.56 2.33 32.63
N MET A 167 -3.82 3.63 32.85
CA MET A 167 -3.08 4.42 33.84
C MET A 167 -3.35 3.99 35.29
N ILE A 168 -4.60 3.62 35.60
CA ILE A 168 -4.94 3.03 36.91
C ILE A 168 -4.17 1.72 37.09
N LEU A 169 -4.20 0.84 36.08
CA LEU A 169 -3.45 -0.41 36.10
C LEU A 169 -1.95 -0.17 36.26
N ARG A 170 -1.35 0.90 35.72
CA ARG A 170 0.08 1.22 35.90
C ARG A 170 0.47 1.64 37.32
N THR A 171 -0.47 2.18 38.10
CA THR A 171 -0.24 2.67 39.47
C THR A 171 -0.77 1.71 40.55
N GLN A 172 -1.48 0.66 40.15
CA GLN A 172 -2.05 -0.34 41.04
C GLN A 172 -0.97 -1.10 41.84
N HIS A 173 -1.31 -1.49 43.07
CA HIS A 173 -0.45 -2.29 43.98
C HIS A 173 0.89 -1.66 44.39
N GLY A 174 1.07 -0.34 44.22
CA GLY A 174 2.27 0.38 44.68
C GLY A 174 3.53 0.15 43.84
N GLU A 175 3.50 -0.78 42.89
CA GLU A 175 4.55 -1.00 41.89
C GLU A 175 4.19 -0.25 40.60
N LEU A 176 4.96 0.80 40.31
CA LEU A 176 4.79 1.61 39.10
C LEU A 176 5.36 0.87 37.89
N LEU A 177 4.53 0.66 36.87
CA LEU A 177 4.99 0.23 35.54
C LEU A 177 5.19 1.50 34.68
N PRO A 178 6.43 2.02 34.56
CA PRO A 178 6.68 3.26 33.86
C PRO A 178 6.41 3.12 32.36
N LYS A 179 6.10 4.25 31.73
CA LYS A 179 6.14 4.41 30.28
C LYS A 179 7.58 4.74 29.88
N ILE A 180 8.18 3.96 28.98
CA ILE A 180 9.56 4.17 28.55
C ILE A 180 9.54 4.98 27.26
N SER A 181 10.01 6.22 27.31
CA SER A 181 10.10 7.06 26.11
C SER A 181 11.07 6.45 25.09
N PRO A 182 10.74 6.49 23.78
CA PRO A 182 11.65 6.01 22.74
C PRO A 182 13.00 6.72 22.82
N ALA A 183 14.11 5.96 22.82
CA ALA A 183 15.46 6.50 23.04
C ALA A 183 16.03 7.30 21.84
N CYS A 184 15.42 7.18 20.65
CA CYS A 184 15.95 7.80 19.43
C CYS A 184 15.53 9.27 19.30
N ALA A 185 16.50 10.11 18.90
CA ALA A 185 16.24 11.48 18.49
C ALA A 185 15.18 11.53 17.37
N PRO A 186 14.23 12.48 17.41
CA PRO A 186 13.19 12.57 16.40
C PRO A 186 13.81 12.93 15.04
N SER A 187 13.43 12.19 14.00
CA SER A 187 13.72 12.57 12.61
C SER A 187 13.01 13.88 12.24
N GLU A 188 13.40 14.47 11.10
CA GLU A 188 12.69 15.65 10.56
C GLU A 188 11.22 15.31 10.31
N ALA A 189 10.94 14.15 9.71
CA ALA A 189 9.59 13.65 9.48
C ALA A 189 8.80 13.49 10.79
N SER A 190 9.42 12.88 11.82
CA SER A 190 8.83 12.79 13.15
C SER A 190 8.52 14.17 13.73
N THR A 191 9.42 15.14 13.58
CA THR A 191 9.23 16.51 14.09
C THR A 191 8.06 17.21 13.40
N VAL A 192 7.90 17.02 12.08
CA VAL A 192 6.77 17.60 11.34
C VAL A 192 5.44 16.96 11.74
N VAL A 193 5.40 15.63 11.92
CA VAL A 193 4.17 14.89 12.22
C VAL A 193 3.68 15.15 13.65
N TYR A 194 4.60 15.08 14.62
CA TYR A 194 4.25 15.20 16.05
C TYR A 194 4.34 16.65 16.56
N GLY A 195 5.10 17.52 15.89
CA GLY A 195 5.37 18.87 16.37
C GLY A 195 6.06 18.85 17.74
N THR A 196 5.53 19.67 18.66
CA THR A 196 5.99 19.73 20.06
C THR A 196 5.19 18.83 20.99
N ALA A 197 4.30 17.98 20.46
CA ALA A 197 3.46 17.13 21.27
C ALA A 197 4.27 16.04 21.98
N VAL A 198 3.96 15.84 23.26
CA VAL A 198 4.48 14.75 24.10
C VAL A 198 3.31 13.88 24.53
N GLU A 199 3.55 12.58 24.68
CA GLU A 199 2.52 11.64 25.14
C GLU A 199 1.99 12.08 26.51
N VAL A 200 0.70 11.94 26.76
CA VAL A 200 0.11 12.09 28.09
C VAL A 200 0.70 11.05 29.05
N MET A 201 1.32 11.51 30.13
CA MET A 201 2.04 10.66 31.09
C MET A 201 1.30 10.50 32.40
N THR A 202 0.44 11.45 32.76
CA THR A 202 -0.24 11.49 34.07
C THR A 202 -1.76 11.50 33.96
N MET A 203 -2.43 11.09 35.04
CA MET A 203 -3.89 11.17 35.15
C MET A 203 -4.41 12.60 35.00
N GLY A 204 -3.72 13.59 35.59
CA GLY A 204 -4.14 14.99 35.49
C GLY A 204 -4.03 15.57 34.08
N GLU A 205 -3.01 15.18 33.32
CA GLU A 205 -2.90 15.53 31.89
C GLU A 205 -4.00 14.85 31.06
N LEU A 206 -4.37 13.60 31.40
CA LEU A 206 -5.48 12.90 30.75
C LEU A 206 -6.83 13.56 31.04
N ASP A 207 -7.06 14.03 32.26
CA ASP A 207 -8.26 14.78 32.64
C ASP A 207 -8.36 16.08 31.82
N LEU A 208 -7.25 16.81 31.68
CA LEU A 208 -7.21 18.01 30.83
C LEU A 208 -7.50 17.69 29.37
N LEU A 209 -6.95 16.59 28.85
CA LEU A 209 -7.22 16.13 27.49
C LEU A 209 -8.71 15.79 27.30
N GLN A 210 -9.32 15.11 28.28
CA GLN A 210 -10.75 14.80 28.26
C GLN A 210 -11.61 16.07 28.29
N ASP A 211 -11.30 17.04 29.14
CA ASP A 211 -12.02 18.32 29.20
C ASP A 211 -12.00 19.06 27.86
N ILE A 212 -10.83 19.10 27.20
CA ILE A 212 -10.67 19.68 25.87
C ILE A 212 -11.56 18.93 24.86
N TYR A 213 -11.51 17.60 24.86
CA TYR A 213 -12.32 16.77 23.97
C TYR A 213 -13.82 17.02 24.16
N GLU A 214 -14.31 16.95 25.40
CA GLU A 214 -15.73 17.11 25.72
C GLU A 214 -16.24 18.52 25.41
N ARG A 215 -15.43 19.55 25.65
CA ARG A 215 -15.76 20.93 25.27
C ARG A 215 -15.93 21.05 23.77
N ASP A 216 -14.97 20.56 23.00
CA ASP A 216 -14.99 20.64 21.54
C ASP A 216 -16.10 19.77 20.93
N HIS A 217 -16.34 18.59 21.51
CA HIS A 217 -17.43 17.70 21.11
C HIS A 217 -18.80 18.34 21.33
N ARG A 218 -19.02 19.02 22.47
CA ARG A 218 -20.25 19.79 22.72
C ARG A 218 -20.45 20.92 21.70
N LEU A 219 -19.38 21.59 21.30
CA LEU A 219 -19.43 22.63 20.26
C LEU A 219 -19.73 22.04 18.88
N TRP A 220 -19.19 20.86 18.57
CA TRP A 220 -19.49 20.13 17.34
C TRP A 220 -20.98 19.74 17.27
N ILE A 221 -21.55 19.15 18.32
CA ILE A 221 -22.98 18.75 18.34
C ILE A 221 -23.87 19.95 18.04
N ARG A 222 -23.52 21.12 18.58
CA ARG A 222 -24.33 22.34 18.43
C ARG A 222 -24.20 23.01 17.07
N ASN A 223 -23.03 22.94 16.42
CA ASN A 223 -22.72 23.77 15.26
C ASN A 223 -22.25 22.99 14.01
N LEU A 224 -22.16 21.66 14.06
CA LEU A 224 -21.60 20.80 12.99
C LEU A 224 -20.21 21.26 12.49
N ARG A 225 -19.45 21.97 13.34
CA ARG A 225 -18.13 22.52 13.00
C ARG A 225 -17.03 21.58 13.45
N PHE A 226 -15.97 21.50 12.64
CA PHE A 226 -14.71 20.77 12.90
C PHE A 226 -14.29 20.76 14.38
N ILE A 227 -13.94 19.58 14.90
CA ILE A 227 -13.41 19.39 16.27
C ILE A 227 -11.93 19.82 16.27
N PRO A 228 -11.56 20.99 16.82
CA PRO A 228 -10.18 21.49 16.75
C PRO A 228 -9.18 20.56 17.44
N SER A 229 -9.58 19.94 18.56
CA SER A 229 -8.77 18.95 19.27
C SER A 229 -8.59 17.61 18.57
N LYS A 230 -9.32 17.31 17.48
CA LYS A 230 -9.25 16.01 16.79
C LYS A 230 -7.82 15.65 16.40
N ARG A 231 -7.05 16.61 15.86
CA ARG A 231 -5.66 16.40 15.48
C ARG A 231 -4.78 16.10 16.70
N LEU A 232 -4.94 16.85 17.79
CA LEU A 232 -4.22 16.60 19.03
C LEU A 232 -4.48 15.17 19.53
N MET A 233 -5.74 14.71 19.48
CA MET A 233 -6.11 13.36 19.90
C MET A 233 -5.48 12.27 19.02
N GLN A 234 -5.47 12.47 17.71
CA GLN A 234 -4.83 11.55 16.76
C GLN A 234 -3.31 11.49 16.99
N ILE A 235 -2.67 12.64 17.23
CA ILE A 235 -1.25 12.73 17.57
C ILE A 235 -0.96 11.96 18.87
N GLN A 236 -1.78 12.13 19.92
CA GLN A 236 -1.64 11.39 21.17
C GLN A 236 -1.75 9.87 20.94
N ALA A 237 -2.72 9.43 20.15
CA ALA A 237 -2.86 8.02 19.79
C ALA A 237 -1.62 7.46 19.08
N LEU A 238 -1.07 8.22 18.13
CA LEU A 238 0.15 7.82 17.42
C LEU A 238 1.38 7.78 18.34
N LEU A 239 1.48 8.68 19.33
CA LEU A 239 2.56 8.67 20.33
C LEU A 239 2.46 7.44 21.24
N VAL A 240 1.25 7.11 21.71
CA VAL A 240 0.98 5.90 22.50
C VAL A 240 1.41 4.65 21.73
N LEU A 241 0.96 4.50 20.47
CA LEU A 241 1.32 3.35 19.64
C LEU A 241 2.84 3.29 19.37
N ARG A 242 3.47 4.44 19.09
CA ARG A 242 4.92 4.52 18.88
C ARG A 242 5.68 3.99 20.10
N ARG A 243 5.26 4.37 21.31
CA ARG A 243 5.87 3.86 22.55
C ARG A 243 5.70 2.35 22.69
N ILE A 244 4.46 1.85 22.56
CA ILE A 244 4.16 0.42 22.71
C ILE A 244 5.03 -0.42 21.75
N VAL A 245 5.14 0.02 20.50
CA VAL A 245 5.97 -0.67 19.50
C VAL A 245 7.46 -0.63 19.86
N SER A 246 7.94 0.49 20.39
CA SER A 246 9.32 0.61 20.86
C SER A 246 9.62 -0.30 22.06
N GLU A 247 8.64 -0.54 22.94
CA GLU A 247 8.76 -1.40 24.12
C GLU A 247 8.62 -2.90 23.76
N ALA A 248 7.92 -3.22 22.66
CA ALA A 248 7.61 -4.60 22.28
C ALA A 248 8.80 -5.41 21.72
N HIS A 249 9.92 -4.77 21.39
CA HIS A 249 11.16 -5.40 20.88
C HIS A 249 10.92 -6.49 19.79
N LEU A 250 10.02 -6.20 18.85
CA LEU A 250 9.62 -7.16 17.81
C LEU A 250 10.67 -7.31 16.70
N ASP A 251 10.69 -8.49 16.08
CA ASP A 251 11.55 -8.82 14.93
C ASP A 251 11.11 -8.14 13.61
N TYR A 252 9.95 -7.47 13.60
CA TYR A 252 9.40 -6.79 12.43
C TYR A 252 8.63 -5.51 12.81
N PRO A 253 8.42 -4.57 11.86
CA PRO A 253 7.62 -3.37 12.10
C PRO A 253 6.19 -3.73 12.48
N HIS A 254 5.72 -3.19 13.60
CA HIS A 254 4.38 -3.47 14.09
C HIS A 254 3.32 -2.87 13.17
N VAL A 255 2.44 -3.73 12.63
CA VAL A 255 1.46 -3.32 11.62
C VAL A 255 0.47 -2.29 12.14
N LEU A 256 -0.02 -2.43 13.38
CA LEU A 256 -0.98 -1.47 13.94
C LEU A 256 -0.48 -0.03 13.89
N TYR A 257 0.78 0.23 14.25
CA TYR A 257 1.34 1.58 14.22
C TYR A 257 1.52 2.10 12.79
N LEU A 258 2.03 1.27 11.88
CA LEU A 258 2.19 1.64 10.47
C LEU A 258 0.83 1.94 9.80
N ALA A 259 -0.16 1.08 10.01
CA ALA A 259 -1.51 1.25 9.50
C ALA A 259 -2.21 2.47 10.11
N SER A 260 -1.95 2.74 11.39
CA SER A 260 -2.43 3.93 12.09
C SER A 260 -1.86 5.22 11.53
N LEU A 261 -0.54 5.28 11.25
CA LEU A 261 0.09 6.40 10.55
C LEU A 261 -0.47 6.58 9.15
N PHE A 262 -0.68 5.48 8.41
CA PHE A 262 -1.26 5.54 7.07
C PHE A 262 -2.70 6.07 7.10
N ASN A 263 -3.54 5.57 8.02
CA ASN A 263 -4.91 6.05 8.19
C ASN A 263 -4.97 7.52 8.64
N PHE A 264 -4.05 7.95 9.50
CA PHE A 264 -3.88 9.36 9.86
C PHE A 264 -3.60 10.20 8.60
N THR A 265 -2.68 9.75 7.76
CA THR A 265 -2.32 10.41 6.49
C THR A 265 -3.53 10.58 5.57
N VAL A 266 -4.29 9.50 5.33
CA VAL A 266 -5.50 9.51 4.50
C VAL A 266 -6.57 10.45 5.05
N ARG A 267 -6.69 10.54 6.38
CA ARG A 267 -7.64 11.47 7.02
C ARG A 267 -7.25 12.93 6.86
N VAL A 268 -5.96 13.24 6.99
CA VAL A 268 -5.44 14.60 6.76
C VAL A 268 -5.73 15.04 5.32
N ASP A 269 -5.58 14.15 4.34
CA ASP A 269 -5.93 14.43 2.95
C ASP A 269 -7.42 14.70 2.75
N ALA A 270 -8.28 13.84 3.30
CA ALA A 270 -9.73 13.95 3.18
C ALA A 270 -10.30 15.24 3.79
N GLU A 271 -9.60 15.86 4.75
CA GLU A 271 -9.99 17.13 5.37
C GLU A 271 -9.73 18.35 4.44
N GLN A 272 -9.24 18.15 3.21
CA GLN A 272 -9.07 19.16 2.15
C GLN A 272 -8.27 20.42 2.56
N ARG A 273 -7.40 20.32 3.57
CA ARG A 273 -6.63 21.48 4.09
C ARG A 273 -5.32 21.77 3.37
N SER A 274 -5.04 21.12 2.23
CA SER A 274 -3.77 21.27 1.49
C SER A 274 -2.52 21.12 2.37
N GLU A 275 -2.52 20.15 3.28
CA GLU A 275 -1.39 19.90 4.19
C GLU A 275 -0.39 18.91 3.60
N ILE A 276 0.03 19.16 2.36
CA ILE A 276 0.89 18.24 1.59
C ILE A 276 2.18 17.93 2.34
N LYS A 277 2.79 18.94 2.99
CA LYS A 277 4.00 18.73 3.79
C LYS A 277 3.76 17.72 4.93
N LEU A 278 2.64 17.81 5.65
CA LEU A 278 2.33 16.88 6.74
C LEU A 278 2.10 15.46 6.21
N ILE A 279 1.39 15.34 5.09
CA ILE A 279 1.10 14.05 4.43
C ILE A 279 2.41 13.38 4.00
N ILE A 280 3.28 14.10 3.28
CA ILE A 280 4.58 13.59 2.84
C ILE A 280 5.40 13.12 4.04
N ASN A 281 5.51 13.93 5.09
CA ASN A 281 6.31 13.57 6.26
C ASN A 281 5.69 12.39 7.02
N SER A 282 4.38 12.23 7.02
CA SER A 282 3.72 11.04 7.59
C SER A 282 4.09 9.77 6.81
N LEU A 283 4.10 9.82 5.48
CA LEU A 283 4.50 8.71 4.62
C LEU A 283 6.01 8.40 4.74
N VAL A 284 6.86 9.44 4.80
CA VAL A 284 8.30 9.27 5.05
C VAL A 284 8.53 8.61 6.41
N LEU A 285 7.80 9.03 7.45
CA LEU A 285 7.90 8.43 8.78
C LEU A 285 7.56 6.93 8.76
N ILE A 286 6.54 6.51 8.01
CA ILE A 286 6.22 5.07 7.82
C ILE A 286 7.41 4.34 7.19
N LEU A 287 8.00 4.90 6.13
CA LEU A 287 9.19 4.32 5.48
C LEU A 287 10.39 4.28 6.43
N GLU A 288 10.56 5.29 7.28
CA GLU A 288 11.61 5.31 8.31
C GLU A 288 11.43 4.17 9.32
N GLN A 289 10.20 3.87 9.74
CA GLN A 289 9.93 2.72 10.62
C GLN A 289 10.21 1.36 9.97
N MET A 290 10.19 1.30 8.64
CA MET A 290 10.52 0.12 7.87
C MET A 290 12.02 0.01 7.54
N ASN A 291 12.84 0.98 7.95
CA ASN A 291 14.28 0.94 7.69
C ASN A 291 14.94 -0.25 8.36
N GLY A 292 15.78 -0.96 7.60
CA GLY A 292 16.51 -2.14 8.08
C GLY A 292 15.77 -3.45 7.81
N TYR A 293 14.47 -3.37 7.45
CA TYR A 293 13.69 -4.53 7.06
C TYR A 293 13.67 -4.72 5.56
N ASP A 294 13.51 -5.97 5.18
CA ASP A 294 13.36 -6.38 3.80
C ASP A 294 11.87 -6.48 3.43
N PRO A 295 11.36 -5.62 2.52
CA PRO A 295 9.94 -5.56 2.21
C PRO A 295 9.31 -6.88 1.72
N GLU A 296 10.07 -7.76 1.07
CA GLU A 296 9.52 -9.02 0.56
C GLU A 296 9.48 -10.11 1.64
N LEU A 297 10.32 -10.00 2.67
CA LEU A 297 10.31 -10.91 3.82
C LEU A 297 9.31 -10.46 4.89
N LEU A 298 8.77 -9.24 4.78
CA LEU A 298 7.74 -8.76 5.69
C LEU A 298 6.49 -9.66 5.64
N PRO A 299 5.82 -9.88 6.78
CA PRO A 299 4.48 -10.45 6.80
C PRO A 299 3.53 -9.65 5.91
N SER A 300 2.45 -10.29 5.45
CA SER A 300 1.60 -9.70 4.41
C SER A 300 0.91 -8.39 4.81
N LYS A 301 0.62 -8.11 6.10
CA LYS A 301 -0.01 -6.82 6.49
C LYS A 301 1.00 -5.64 6.45
N PRO A 302 2.17 -5.68 7.12
CA PRO A 302 3.18 -4.64 6.93
C PRO A 302 3.59 -4.44 5.46
N ARG A 303 3.66 -5.53 4.68
CA ARG A 303 3.94 -5.48 3.24
C ARG A 303 2.87 -4.73 2.44
N ASP A 304 1.60 -4.91 2.78
CA ASP A 304 0.49 -4.16 2.16
C ASP A 304 0.56 -2.67 2.49
N VAL A 305 0.79 -2.32 3.77
CA VAL A 305 0.99 -0.92 4.19
C VAL A 305 2.19 -0.30 3.46
N PHE A 306 3.28 -1.04 3.33
CA PHE A 306 4.48 -0.60 2.59
C PHE A 306 4.18 -0.31 1.12
N LYS A 307 3.51 -1.23 0.42
CA LYS A 307 3.09 -1.08 -0.98
C LYS A 307 2.27 0.18 -1.19
N LYS A 308 1.24 0.36 -0.37
CA LYS A 308 0.38 1.55 -0.37
C LYS A 308 1.19 2.81 -0.09
N THR A 309 2.09 2.78 0.89
CA THR A 309 2.93 3.93 1.27
C THR A 309 3.83 4.38 0.12
N LEU A 310 4.50 3.45 -0.58
CA LEU A 310 5.34 3.78 -1.74
C LEU A 310 4.54 4.36 -2.91
N ASN A 311 3.33 3.84 -3.15
CA ASN A 311 2.44 4.40 -4.16
C ASN A 311 2.02 5.82 -3.79
N GLU A 312 1.44 6.00 -2.60
CA GLU A 312 0.95 7.29 -2.12
C GLU A 312 2.06 8.35 -2.09
N ILE A 313 3.24 8.05 -1.57
CA ILE A 313 4.31 9.06 -1.47
C ILE A 313 4.74 9.57 -2.85
N SER A 314 4.75 8.70 -3.87
CA SER A 314 5.06 9.09 -5.25
C SER A 314 4.00 10.04 -5.81
N ILE A 315 2.72 9.81 -5.51
CA ILE A 315 1.60 10.68 -5.91
C ILE A 315 1.70 12.04 -5.21
N TYR A 316 1.99 12.06 -3.91
CA TYR A 316 2.08 13.31 -3.15
C TYR A 316 3.30 14.14 -3.49
N PHE A 317 4.41 13.54 -3.91
CA PHE A 317 5.51 14.32 -4.48
C PHE A 317 5.10 15.03 -5.77
N CYS A 318 4.38 14.36 -6.68
CA CYS A 318 3.83 15.03 -7.87
C CYS A 318 2.88 16.17 -7.49
N ARG A 319 1.97 15.94 -6.53
CA ARG A 319 1.06 16.98 -6.02
C ARG A 319 1.80 18.16 -5.38
N ALA A 320 2.88 17.89 -4.64
CA ALA A 320 3.73 18.93 -4.05
C ALA A 320 4.33 19.84 -5.13
N LEU A 321 4.87 19.25 -6.20
CA LEU A 321 5.39 20.02 -7.33
C LEU A 321 4.31 20.88 -8.00
N ARG A 322 3.10 20.31 -8.22
CA ARG A 322 1.94 21.06 -8.76
C ARG A 322 1.57 22.26 -7.88
N ASN A 323 1.66 22.08 -6.55
CA ASN A 323 1.37 23.13 -5.58
C ASN A 323 2.55 24.06 -5.28
N ARG A 324 3.67 23.93 -6.01
CA ARG A 324 4.90 24.71 -5.84
C ARG A 324 5.50 24.61 -4.42
N GLU A 325 5.27 23.47 -3.77
CA GLU A 325 5.93 23.13 -2.50
C GLU A 325 7.41 22.80 -2.75
N ASN A 326 8.27 23.20 -1.83
CA ASN A 326 9.71 22.92 -1.94
C ASN A 326 9.99 21.48 -1.52
N LEU A 327 10.29 20.63 -2.51
CA LEU A 327 10.88 19.31 -2.29
C LEU A 327 12.41 19.41 -2.36
N SER A 328 13.09 18.66 -1.51
CA SER A 328 14.56 18.59 -1.46
C SER A 328 15.06 17.17 -1.71
N TYR A 329 16.38 17.04 -1.88
CA TYR A 329 17.06 15.75 -1.96
C TYR A 329 16.73 14.81 -0.80
N SER A 330 16.61 15.34 0.43
CA SER A 330 16.34 14.53 1.61
C SER A 330 14.98 13.83 1.54
N ASN A 331 13.98 14.45 0.91
CA ASN A 331 12.66 13.84 0.73
C ASN A 331 12.73 12.59 -0.15
N LEU A 332 13.64 12.54 -1.14
CA LEU A 332 13.78 11.41 -2.05
C LEU A 332 14.55 10.23 -1.46
N LEU A 333 15.37 10.44 -0.43
CA LEU A 333 16.28 9.42 0.10
C LEU A 333 15.55 8.16 0.59
N ALA A 334 14.47 8.32 1.38
CA ALA A 334 13.76 7.18 1.95
C ALA A 334 13.05 6.34 0.87
N PRO A 335 12.24 6.91 -0.05
CA PRO A 335 11.63 6.14 -1.13
C PRO A 335 12.66 5.48 -2.05
N ILE A 336 13.72 6.20 -2.45
CA ILE A 336 14.75 5.66 -3.36
C ILE A 336 15.50 4.49 -2.71
N LYS A 337 15.75 4.52 -1.40
CA LYS A 337 16.35 3.39 -0.68
C LYS A 337 15.51 2.13 -0.84
N PHE A 338 14.20 2.21 -0.66
CA PHE A 338 13.31 1.06 -0.80
C PHE A 338 13.15 0.62 -2.25
N PHE A 339 13.06 1.56 -3.17
CA PHE A 339 13.06 1.25 -4.60
C PHE A 339 14.35 0.56 -5.05
N ARG A 340 15.51 0.90 -4.48
CA ARG A 340 16.76 0.14 -4.69
C ARG A 340 16.68 -1.31 -4.20
N ILE A 341 16.03 -1.57 -3.07
CA ILE A 341 15.87 -2.93 -2.52
C ILE A 341 14.98 -3.76 -3.44
N ILE A 342 13.82 -3.20 -3.84
CA ILE A 342 12.91 -3.82 -4.82
C ILE A 342 13.66 -4.09 -6.12
N ALA A 343 14.48 -3.14 -6.56
CA ALA A 343 15.21 -3.23 -7.81
C ALA A 343 16.26 -4.33 -7.88
N LYS A 344 16.94 -4.62 -6.77
CA LYS A 344 17.91 -5.71 -6.71
C LYS A 344 17.29 -7.10 -6.94
N ARG A 345 15.96 -7.23 -6.91
CA ARG A 345 15.24 -8.50 -7.04
C ARG A 345 14.51 -8.67 -8.37
N PHE A 346 14.68 -7.75 -9.32
CA PHE A 346 13.88 -7.68 -10.54
C PHE A 346 13.71 -8.98 -11.35
N PRO A 347 14.73 -9.83 -11.54
CA PRO A 347 14.53 -11.03 -12.37
C PRO A 347 13.48 -11.99 -11.83
N ASN A 348 13.16 -11.90 -10.53
CA ASN A 348 12.31 -12.85 -9.82
C ASN A 348 11.06 -12.19 -9.19
N ASN A 349 10.81 -10.89 -9.41
CA ASN A 349 9.77 -10.17 -8.68
C ASN A 349 8.48 -10.00 -9.50
N ALA A 350 7.47 -10.83 -9.22
CA ALA A 350 6.14 -10.75 -9.82
C ALA A 350 5.37 -9.45 -9.47
N ALA A 351 5.77 -8.73 -8.41
CA ALA A 351 5.18 -7.44 -8.05
C ALA A 351 5.78 -6.28 -8.86
N PHE A 352 6.74 -6.52 -9.76
CA PHE A 352 7.39 -5.47 -10.55
C PHE A 352 6.42 -4.51 -11.25
N PRO A 353 5.40 -4.99 -12.01
CA PRO A 353 4.48 -4.09 -12.71
C PRO A 353 3.75 -3.11 -11.77
N TYR A 354 3.52 -3.50 -10.51
CA TYR A 354 2.86 -2.66 -9.51
C TYR A 354 3.68 -1.41 -9.14
N TYR A 355 5.01 -1.48 -9.23
CA TYR A 355 5.89 -0.40 -8.78
C TYR A 355 6.37 0.52 -9.91
N VAL A 356 6.25 0.11 -11.18
CA VAL A 356 6.83 0.89 -12.30
C VAL A 356 6.26 2.31 -12.35
N ASP A 357 4.96 2.47 -12.11
CA ASP A 357 4.31 3.79 -12.10
C ASP A 357 4.82 4.67 -10.96
N ALA A 358 4.96 4.10 -9.76
CA ALA A 358 5.51 4.82 -8.62
C ALA A 358 6.96 5.22 -8.86
N PHE A 359 7.79 4.32 -9.43
CA PHE A 359 9.17 4.64 -9.82
C PHE A 359 9.23 5.76 -10.87
N TYR A 360 8.36 5.71 -11.89
CA TYR A 360 8.28 6.75 -12.90
C TYR A 360 7.94 8.11 -12.27
N ARG A 361 6.95 8.16 -11.35
CA ARG A 361 6.60 9.38 -10.61
C ARG A 361 7.78 9.92 -9.80
N ILE A 362 8.59 9.05 -9.18
CA ILE A 362 9.85 9.49 -8.52
C ILE A 362 10.86 10.03 -9.54
N LEU A 363 11.01 9.40 -10.70
CA LEU A 363 11.92 9.89 -11.75
C LEU A 363 11.50 11.26 -12.27
N PHE A 364 10.19 11.48 -12.46
CA PHE A 364 9.62 12.79 -12.78
C PHE A 364 9.97 13.83 -11.70
N VAL A 365 9.78 13.47 -10.42
CA VAL A 365 10.12 14.36 -9.31
C VAL A 365 11.61 14.68 -9.29
N PHE A 366 12.46 13.68 -9.49
CA PHE A 366 13.91 13.85 -9.60
C PHE A 366 14.28 14.82 -10.73
N GLU A 367 13.69 14.68 -11.91
CA GLU A 367 13.90 15.59 -13.04
C GLU A 367 13.53 17.04 -12.67
N SER A 368 12.37 17.21 -12.04
CA SER A 368 11.83 18.53 -11.66
C SER A 368 12.68 19.24 -10.60
N ILE A 369 13.21 18.51 -9.61
CA ILE A 369 14.06 19.10 -8.56
C ILE A 369 15.54 19.08 -8.89
N SER A 370 15.97 18.37 -9.93
CA SER A 370 17.39 18.29 -10.31
C SER A 370 18.06 19.67 -10.38
N PRO A 371 17.46 20.73 -10.95
CA PRO A 371 18.11 22.05 -11.01
C PRO A 371 18.44 22.68 -9.65
N THR A 372 17.78 22.28 -8.56
CA THR A 372 18.02 22.80 -7.21
C THR A 372 19.03 21.98 -6.41
N MET A 373 19.40 20.81 -6.92
CA MET A 373 20.32 19.87 -6.27
C MET A 373 21.78 20.16 -6.65
N THR A 374 22.70 19.82 -5.74
CA THR A 374 24.13 19.81 -6.04
C THR A 374 24.51 18.63 -6.93
N ASN A 375 25.64 18.74 -7.64
CA ASN A 375 26.15 17.63 -8.47
C ASN A 375 26.41 16.35 -7.64
N GLU A 376 26.84 16.50 -6.39
CA GLU A 376 27.09 15.38 -5.47
C GLU A 376 25.81 14.63 -5.09
N GLU A 377 24.68 15.33 -5.01
CA GLU A 377 23.37 14.73 -4.73
C GLU A 377 22.74 14.12 -5.98
N GLN A 378 22.93 14.73 -7.16
CA GLN A 378 22.36 14.26 -8.42
C GLN A 378 22.98 12.95 -8.90
N GLN A 379 24.32 12.83 -8.85
CA GLN A 379 25.03 11.69 -9.44
C GLN A 379 24.57 10.32 -8.89
N PRO A 380 24.41 10.12 -7.57
CA PRO A 380 23.93 8.84 -7.03
C PRO A 380 22.49 8.49 -7.45
N LEU A 381 21.63 9.49 -7.67
CA LEU A 381 20.26 9.25 -8.13
C LEU A 381 20.22 8.94 -9.62
N ALA A 382 20.92 9.73 -10.43
CA ALA A 382 21.05 9.47 -11.86
C ALA A 382 21.64 8.09 -12.13
N LYS A 383 22.69 7.69 -11.39
CA LYS A 383 23.26 6.35 -11.48
C LYS A 383 22.26 5.26 -11.10
N PHE A 384 21.46 5.47 -10.05
CA PHE A 384 20.42 4.52 -9.68
C PHE A 384 19.39 4.31 -10.80
N PHE A 385 18.90 5.40 -11.41
CA PHE A 385 17.95 5.29 -12.52
C PHE A 385 18.58 4.69 -13.77
N TYR A 386 19.84 5.03 -14.10
CA TYR A 386 20.60 4.39 -15.18
C TYR A 386 20.72 2.88 -14.96
N ASP A 387 21.16 2.46 -13.77
CA ASP A 387 21.31 1.05 -13.43
C ASP A 387 19.95 0.31 -13.49
N TYR A 388 18.87 0.96 -13.05
CA TYR A 388 17.51 0.42 -13.18
C TYR A 388 17.13 0.21 -14.65
N ILE A 389 17.25 1.26 -15.47
CA ILE A 389 16.81 1.25 -16.87
C ILE A 389 17.56 0.17 -17.64
N LYS A 390 18.89 0.07 -17.44
CA LYS A 390 19.73 -0.91 -18.11
C LYS A 390 19.43 -2.36 -17.73
N ASN A 391 18.99 -2.61 -16.50
CA ASN A 391 18.76 -3.96 -15.99
C ASN A 391 17.27 -4.38 -16.06
N THR A 392 16.43 -3.62 -16.75
CA THR A 392 15.01 -3.97 -16.92
C THR A 392 14.90 -5.16 -17.91
N PRO A 393 14.18 -6.24 -17.56
CA PRO A 393 14.07 -7.41 -18.45
C PRO A 393 13.35 -7.10 -19.75
N GLU A 394 13.72 -7.81 -20.83
CA GLU A 394 13.01 -7.74 -22.10
C GLU A 394 11.52 -8.10 -21.93
N ARG A 395 10.66 -7.52 -22.77
CA ARG A 395 9.20 -7.74 -22.78
C ARG A 395 8.50 -7.39 -21.47
N THR A 396 9.01 -6.40 -20.74
CA THR A 396 8.36 -5.83 -19.54
C THR A 396 7.99 -4.37 -19.75
N THR A 397 7.06 -3.84 -18.95
CA THR A 397 6.70 -2.42 -19.03
C THR A 397 7.86 -1.55 -18.51
N HIS A 398 8.57 -0.89 -19.44
CA HIS A 398 9.65 0.06 -19.13
C HIS A 398 9.12 1.48 -18.82
N PHE A 399 9.96 2.33 -18.24
CA PHE A 399 9.63 3.74 -17.98
C PHE A 399 9.16 4.51 -19.21
N LEU A 400 9.72 4.23 -20.40
CA LEU A 400 9.25 4.87 -21.62
C LEU A 400 7.78 4.55 -21.92
N HIS A 401 7.33 3.30 -21.70
CA HIS A 401 5.92 2.91 -21.85
C HIS A 401 5.03 3.65 -20.87
N VAL A 402 5.43 3.71 -19.59
CA VAL A 402 4.64 4.43 -18.56
C VAL A 402 4.59 5.94 -18.85
N ALA A 403 5.70 6.52 -19.32
CA ALA A 403 5.79 7.94 -19.64
C ALA A 403 4.81 8.36 -20.75
N VAL A 404 4.50 7.44 -21.67
CA VAL A 404 3.64 7.69 -22.83
C VAL A 404 2.19 7.21 -22.67
N CYS A 405 1.93 6.32 -21.71
CA CYS A 405 0.62 5.69 -21.48
C CYS A 405 -0.18 6.33 -20.32
N ASN A 406 0.41 7.24 -19.55
CA ASN A 406 -0.09 7.61 -18.22
C ASN A 406 -1.57 8.09 -18.23
N ASP A 407 -2.44 7.39 -17.49
CA ASP A 407 -3.91 7.53 -17.47
C ASP A 407 -4.44 8.88 -16.93
N GLU A 408 -3.59 9.84 -16.54
CA GLU A 408 -4.00 11.18 -16.12
C GLU A 408 -3.98 12.15 -17.33
N PRO A 409 -5.14 12.44 -17.97
CA PRO A 409 -5.19 13.13 -19.27
C PRO A 409 -4.69 14.59 -19.23
N SER A 410 -4.69 15.22 -18.04
CA SER A 410 -4.25 16.60 -17.90
C SER A 410 -2.73 16.78 -18.01
N GLU A 411 -1.95 15.68 -17.89
CA GLU A 411 -0.48 15.72 -17.77
C GLU A 411 0.24 14.60 -18.54
N MET A 412 -0.39 14.02 -19.58
CA MET A 412 0.31 13.12 -20.49
C MET A 412 1.55 13.81 -21.11
N PHE A 413 2.66 13.08 -21.10
CA PHE A 413 3.95 13.43 -21.68
C PHE A 413 4.76 14.53 -21.00
N HIS A 414 5.41 14.20 -19.87
CA HIS A 414 6.51 15.00 -19.34
C HIS A 414 7.74 14.88 -20.26
N LEU A 415 7.78 15.71 -21.31
CA LEU A 415 8.84 15.70 -22.33
C LEU A 415 10.25 15.78 -21.72
N GLY A 416 10.42 16.56 -20.64
CA GLY A 416 11.67 16.63 -19.88
C GLY A 416 12.08 15.27 -19.29
N THR A 417 11.12 14.57 -18.67
CA THR A 417 11.33 13.22 -18.12
C THR A 417 11.60 12.19 -19.22
N ILE A 418 10.91 12.24 -20.37
CA ILE A 418 11.18 11.35 -21.51
C ILE A 418 12.61 11.55 -22.02
N LYS A 419 13.03 12.81 -22.21
CA LYS A 419 14.41 13.14 -22.60
C LYS A 419 15.42 12.66 -21.55
N LEU A 420 15.10 12.77 -20.26
CA LEU A 420 15.95 12.25 -19.19
C LEU A 420 16.05 10.72 -19.26
N ILE A 421 14.94 10.00 -19.42
CA ILE A 421 14.92 8.53 -19.54
C ILE A 421 15.83 8.08 -20.69
N LEU A 422 15.71 8.71 -21.86
CA LEU A 422 16.56 8.43 -23.02
C LEU A 422 18.03 8.77 -22.75
N LYS A 423 18.32 9.91 -22.10
CA LYS A 423 19.67 10.31 -21.70
C LYS A 423 20.31 9.34 -20.71
N LEU A 424 19.48 8.70 -19.87
CA LEU A 424 19.90 7.63 -18.95
C LEU A 424 20.06 6.27 -19.65
N GLY A 425 20.00 6.21 -20.98
CA GLY A 425 20.32 5.02 -21.77
C GLY A 425 19.17 4.04 -21.96
N ALA A 426 17.92 4.49 -21.80
CA ALA A 426 16.77 3.67 -22.18
C ALA A 426 16.79 3.40 -23.70
N ASP A 427 16.67 2.14 -24.08
CA ASP A 427 16.49 1.74 -25.47
C ASP A 427 15.07 2.13 -25.92
N PRO A 428 14.91 3.06 -26.88
CA PRO A 428 13.60 3.48 -27.36
C PRO A 428 12.80 2.34 -28.02
N ASP A 429 13.47 1.27 -28.44
CA ASP A 429 12.86 0.07 -29.05
C ASP A 429 12.68 -1.08 -28.06
N SER A 430 12.81 -0.78 -26.75
CA SER A 430 12.38 -1.70 -25.69
C SER A 430 10.89 -1.98 -25.86
N VAL A 431 10.50 -3.25 -25.79
CA VAL A 431 9.11 -3.67 -25.94
C VAL A 431 8.49 -4.09 -24.62
N ASN A 432 7.19 -3.84 -24.47
CA ASN A 432 6.40 -4.35 -23.35
C ASN A 432 5.96 -5.81 -23.58
N LYS A 433 5.08 -6.32 -22.71
CA LYS A 433 4.56 -7.69 -22.78
C LYS A 433 3.80 -8.01 -24.08
N PHE A 434 3.24 -7.00 -24.74
CA PHE A 434 2.48 -7.10 -26.00
C PHE A 434 3.36 -6.90 -27.25
N GLY A 435 4.67 -6.78 -27.08
CA GLY A 435 5.60 -6.47 -28.17
C GLY A 435 5.55 -5.02 -28.64
N GLU A 436 4.83 -4.14 -27.92
CA GLU A 436 4.71 -2.73 -28.26
C GLU A 436 5.95 -1.97 -27.76
N THR A 437 6.53 -1.12 -28.61
CA THR A 437 7.47 -0.08 -28.15
C THR A 437 6.70 1.11 -27.61
N ALA A 438 7.38 2.03 -26.93
CA ALA A 438 6.77 3.30 -26.53
C ALA A 438 6.22 4.07 -27.75
N LEU A 439 6.86 3.96 -28.91
CA LEU A 439 6.40 4.61 -30.13
C LEU A 439 5.10 4.02 -30.68
N HIS A 440 4.85 2.71 -30.50
CA HIS A 440 3.56 2.09 -30.84
C HIS A 440 2.43 2.68 -29.99
N ILE A 441 2.65 2.81 -28.68
CA ILE A 441 1.65 3.39 -27.76
C ILE A 441 1.34 4.82 -28.19
N VAL A 442 2.37 5.65 -28.41
CA VAL A 442 2.18 7.03 -28.87
C VAL A 442 1.42 7.08 -30.19
N ALA A 443 1.80 6.26 -31.18
CA ALA A 443 1.13 6.25 -32.49
C ALA A 443 -0.36 5.89 -32.44
N GLY A 444 -0.77 5.06 -31.47
CA GLY A 444 -2.11 4.52 -31.35
C GLY A 444 -3.07 5.32 -30.47
N ILE A 445 -2.69 6.52 -30.00
CA ILE A 445 -3.56 7.37 -29.16
C ILE A 445 -4.71 7.94 -30.00
N ASP A 446 -5.92 7.87 -29.46
CA ASP A 446 -7.16 8.33 -30.11
C ASP A 446 -7.50 9.80 -29.77
N GLU A 447 -8.34 10.44 -30.60
CA GLU A 447 -8.76 11.84 -30.49
C GLU A 447 -9.54 12.13 -29.20
N ASP A 448 -10.37 11.17 -28.79
CA ASP A 448 -11.18 11.26 -27.57
C ASP A 448 -10.30 11.31 -26.30
N GLU A 449 -9.06 10.84 -26.39
CA GLU A 449 -8.07 10.89 -25.31
C GLU A 449 -7.19 12.16 -25.36
N PHE A 450 -7.16 12.90 -26.49
CA PHE A 450 -6.15 13.94 -26.71
C PHE A 450 -6.60 15.20 -27.48
N PRO A 451 -6.66 16.38 -26.83
CA PRO A 451 -7.13 17.60 -27.49
C PRO A 451 -6.07 18.48 -28.19
N SER A 452 -4.77 18.12 -28.26
CA SER A 452 -3.75 19.06 -28.84
C SER A 452 -2.47 18.43 -29.44
N MET A 453 -2.31 18.50 -30.76
CA MET A 453 -1.10 18.08 -31.50
C MET A 453 0.22 18.71 -30.98
N ASP A 454 0.17 19.90 -30.37
CA ASP A 454 1.35 20.62 -29.88
C ASP A 454 2.09 19.89 -28.75
N LYS A 455 1.38 19.06 -27.98
CA LYS A 455 2.00 18.23 -26.92
C LYS A 455 2.46 16.88 -27.45
N TYR A 456 1.72 16.33 -28.41
CA TYR A 456 1.94 15.02 -29.00
C TYR A 456 3.21 14.99 -29.88
N LEU A 457 3.29 15.94 -30.82
CA LEU A 457 4.33 15.96 -31.84
C LEU A 457 5.76 16.01 -31.26
N PRO A 458 6.07 16.82 -30.22
CA PRO A 458 7.41 16.84 -29.63
C PRO A 458 7.82 15.49 -29.02
N VAL A 459 6.88 14.72 -28.51
CA VAL A 459 7.14 13.40 -27.90
C VAL A 459 7.48 12.39 -28.98
N PHE A 460 6.62 12.31 -30.01
CA PHE A 460 6.84 11.45 -31.16
C PHE A 460 8.20 11.74 -31.80
N GLN A 461 8.47 13.02 -32.08
CA GLN A 461 9.77 13.46 -32.60
C GLN A 461 10.93 13.09 -31.70
N THR A 462 10.77 13.21 -30.38
CA THR A 462 11.84 12.87 -29.42
C THR A 462 12.17 11.38 -29.48
N LEU A 463 11.16 10.50 -29.58
CA LEU A 463 11.38 9.06 -29.71
C LEU A 463 12.01 8.70 -31.07
N VAL A 464 11.54 9.27 -32.17
CA VAL A 464 12.14 9.06 -33.51
C VAL A 464 13.58 9.55 -33.54
N ASN A 465 13.86 10.73 -33.02
CA ASN A 465 15.21 11.30 -32.96
C ASN A 465 16.14 10.53 -32.02
N ALA A 466 15.59 9.78 -31.06
CA ALA A 466 16.36 8.87 -30.21
C ALA A 466 16.75 7.57 -30.92
N GLY A 467 16.27 7.35 -32.16
CA GLY A 467 16.61 6.19 -32.99
C GLY A 467 15.55 5.10 -33.05
N SER A 468 14.31 5.35 -32.62
CA SER A 468 13.24 4.36 -32.67
C SER A 468 13.00 3.84 -34.09
N HIS A 469 12.84 2.53 -34.24
CA HIS A 469 12.50 1.90 -35.52
C HIS A 469 11.00 2.00 -35.82
N LEU A 470 10.66 2.51 -37.00
CA LEU A 470 9.26 2.73 -37.44
C LEU A 470 8.58 1.45 -37.96
N ASP A 471 9.35 0.42 -38.30
CA ASP A 471 8.88 -0.81 -38.95
C ASP A 471 8.98 -2.05 -38.06
N MET A 472 9.35 -1.85 -36.79
CA MET A 472 9.17 -2.88 -35.78
C MET A 472 7.69 -3.18 -35.62
N ALA A 473 7.36 -4.46 -35.52
CA ALA A 473 6.01 -4.97 -35.37
C ALA A 473 5.77 -5.44 -33.94
N ARG A 474 4.59 -5.12 -33.42
CA ARG A 474 4.05 -5.73 -32.20
C ARG A 474 3.57 -7.17 -32.46
N ASP A 475 3.09 -7.86 -31.43
CA ASP A 475 2.78 -9.30 -31.53
C ASP A 475 1.69 -9.66 -32.57
N ASP A 476 0.78 -8.74 -32.90
CA ASP A 476 -0.25 -8.94 -33.95
C ASP A 476 0.22 -8.56 -35.36
N GLY A 477 1.47 -8.08 -35.49
CA GLY A 477 2.09 -7.72 -36.76
C GLY A 477 1.87 -6.28 -37.21
N GLN A 478 1.14 -5.44 -36.46
CA GLN A 478 1.05 -4.01 -36.74
C GLN A 478 2.39 -3.31 -36.43
N THR A 479 2.79 -2.38 -37.30
CA THR A 479 3.97 -1.53 -37.10
C THR A 479 3.55 -0.11 -36.71
N VAL A 480 4.49 0.70 -36.23
CA VAL A 480 4.23 2.13 -36.00
C VAL A 480 3.70 2.81 -37.27
N LEU A 481 4.28 2.52 -38.44
CA LEU A 481 3.81 3.08 -39.71
C LEU A 481 2.39 2.64 -40.08
N SER A 482 2.00 1.39 -39.83
CA SER A 482 0.63 0.95 -40.12
C SER A 482 -0.37 1.66 -39.19
N ILE A 483 -0.03 1.79 -37.90
CA ILE A 483 -0.87 2.51 -36.92
C ILE A 483 -1.03 3.98 -37.32
N VAL A 484 0.06 4.67 -37.68
CA VAL A 484 0.01 6.07 -38.13
C VAL A 484 -0.80 6.22 -39.41
N LYS A 485 -0.71 5.28 -40.34
CA LYS A 485 -1.48 5.29 -41.60
C LYS A 485 -2.98 5.09 -41.36
N GLU A 486 -3.34 4.20 -40.45
CA GLU A 486 -4.73 3.90 -40.07
C GLU A 486 -5.36 5.02 -39.22
N ASN A 487 -4.55 5.91 -38.63
CA ASN A 487 -5.02 7.06 -37.87
C ASN A 487 -5.16 8.31 -38.77
N ASP A 488 -6.37 8.55 -39.28
CA ASP A 488 -6.70 9.63 -40.21
C ASP A 488 -6.30 11.05 -39.72
N LEU A 489 -6.25 11.26 -38.40
CA LEU A 489 -5.91 12.56 -37.81
C LEU A 489 -4.42 12.83 -37.81
N ILE A 490 -3.62 11.78 -37.61
CA ILE A 490 -2.16 11.88 -37.56
C ILE A 490 -1.58 11.82 -38.98
N SER A 491 -2.13 10.95 -39.84
CA SER A 491 -1.63 10.72 -41.21
C SER A 491 -1.65 11.97 -42.09
N THR A 492 -2.59 12.89 -41.85
CA THR A 492 -2.76 14.14 -42.60
C THR A 492 -1.81 15.25 -42.18
N HIS A 493 -1.13 15.13 -41.05
CA HIS A 493 -0.20 16.15 -40.57
C HIS A 493 1.17 16.03 -41.30
N PRO A 494 1.76 17.13 -41.83
CA PRO A 494 2.90 17.08 -42.75
C PRO A 494 4.14 16.33 -42.23
N TYR A 495 4.35 16.35 -40.92
CA TYR A 495 5.43 15.58 -40.29
C TYR A 495 5.25 14.07 -40.47
N PHE A 496 4.03 13.55 -40.29
CA PHE A 496 3.76 12.11 -40.38
C PHE A 496 3.66 11.66 -41.84
N GLU A 497 3.13 12.50 -42.72
CA GLU A 497 3.20 12.28 -44.18
C GLU A 497 4.67 12.10 -44.63
N SER A 498 5.58 12.95 -44.14
CA SER A 498 7.01 12.82 -44.40
C SER A 498 7.59 11.51 -43.86
N LEU A 499 7.17 11.06 -42.68
CA LEU A 499 7.61 9.78 -42.10
C LEU A 499 7.08 8.56 -42.88
N LEU A 500 5.82 8.57 -43.29
CA LEU A 500 5.21 7.51 -44.11
C LEU A 500 5.93 7.36 -45.46
N ASN A 501 6.46 8.46 -45.99
CA ASN A 501 7.23 8.50 -47.23
C ASN A 501 8.75 8.39 -47.01
N SER A 502 9.21 8.19 -45.77
CA SER A 502 10.64 8.12 -45.45
C SER A 502 11.26 6.79 -45.88
N VAL A 503 12.52 6.85 -46.32
CA VAL A 503 13.30 5.65 -46.64
C VAL A 503 13.83 5.05 -45.34
N LEU A 504 13.45 3.82 -45.05
CA LEU A 504 13.91 3.11 -43.85
C LEU A 504 15.41 2.76 -43.94
N PRO A 505 16.09 2.55 -42.80
CA PRO A 505 17.46 2.04 -42.81
C PRO A 505 17.60 0.74 -43.61
N LEU A 506 18.76 0.51 -44.24
CA LEU A 506 19.00 -0.72 -45.01
C LEU A 506 18.82 -2.00 -44.17
N SER A 507 19.17 -1.94 -42.88
CA SER A 507 18.97 -3.04 -41.93
C SER A 507 17.49 -3.43 -41.80
N CYS A 508 16.59 -2.44 -41.73
CA CYS A 508 15.14 -2.62 -41.69
C CYS A 508 14.63 -3.32 -42.96
N TYR A 509 15.04 -2.84 -44.14
CA TYR A 509 14.70 -3.50 -45.41
C TYR A 509 15.23 -4.95 -45.48
N ALA A 510 16.47 -5.18 -45.06
CA ALA A 510 17.06 -6.52 -45.06
C ALA A 510 16.26 -7.47 -44.14
N ALA A 511 15.92 -7.04 -42.93
CA ALA A 511 15.11 -7.80 -41.99
C ALA A 511 13.71 -8.11 -42.56
N ARG A 512 13.05 -7.11 -43.17
CA ARG A 512 11.75 -7.28 -43.82
C ARG A 512 11.81 -8.29 -44.98
N ILE A 513 12.82 -8.21 -45.84
CA ILE A 513 13.00 -9.15 -46.96
C ILE A 513 13.25 -10.58 -46.45
N ILE A 514 14.06 -10.74 -45.39
CA ILE A 514 14.27 -12.04 -44.73
C ILE A 514 12.93 -12.62 -44.25
N ARG A 515 12.10 -11.79 -43.58
CA ARG A 515 10.79 -12.18 -43.06
C ARG A 515 9.77 -12.51 -44.16
N LEU A 516 9.65 -11.64 -45.18
CA LEU A 516 8.74 -11.81 -46.31
C LEU A 516 8.99 -13.10 -47.09
N ASN A 517 10.26 -13.45 -47.29
CA ASN A 517 10.63 -14.63 -48.07
C ASN A 517 10.77 -15.91 -47.22
N GLY A 518 10.45 -15.85 -45.92
CA GLY A 518 10.58 -16.99 -45.02
C GLY A 518 12.01 -17.54 -44.93
N ILE A 519 13.01 -16.69 -45.10
CA ILE A 519 14.42 -17.09 -45.04
C ILE A 519 14.73 -17.49 -43.59
N GLN A 520 15.27 -18.70 -43.38
CA GLN A 520 15.69 -19.17 -42.06
C GLN A 520 16.86 -18.32 -41.54
N PHE A 521 16.69 -17.75 -40.35
CA PHE A 521 17.66 -16.90 -39.67
C PHE A 521 17.98 -17.37 -38.24
N ASP A 522 17.54 -18.57 -37.88
CA ASP A 522 17.81 -19.25 -36.62
C ASP A 522 19.13 -20.05 -36.66
N GLU A 523 19.44 -20.78 -35.56
CA GLU A 523 20.51 -21.79 -35.47
C GLU A 523 21.90 -21.30 -35.95
N ASP A 524 22.45 -20.30 -35.27
CA ASP A 524 23.80 -19.72 -35.50
C ASP A 524 24.05 -19.08 -36.89
N ARG A 525 23.05 -19.02 -37.78
CA ARG A 525 23.19 -18.40 -39.12
C ARG A 525 23.42 -16.91 -39.07
N ILE A 526 22.85 -16.24 -38.07
CA ILE A 526 23.13 -14.85 -37.73
C ILE A 526 23.29 -14.70 -36.21
N PRO A 527 24.07 -13.70 -35.74
CA PRO A 527 24.19 -13.38 -34.33
C PRO A 527 22.85 -13.28 -33.61
N HIS A 528 22.76 -13.78 -32.37
CA HIS A 528 21.54 -13.77 -31.56
C HIS A 528 20.88 -12.38 -31.45
N SER A 529 21.69 -11.32 -31.34
CA SER A 529 21.20 -9.93 -31.34
C SER A 529 20.47 -9.54 -32.63
N LEU A 530 20.88 -10.09 -33.78
CA LEU A 530 20.22 -9.86 -35.07
C LEU A 530 19.02 -10.78 -35.30
N GLN A 531 18.96 -11.96 -34.67
CA GLN A 531 17.79 -12.82 -34.70
C GLN A 531 16.56 -12.12 -34.11
N ALA A 532 16.73 -11.53 -32.92
CA ALA A 532 15.69 -10.74 -32.27
C ALA A 532 15.30 -9.50 -33.11
N PHE A 533 16.27 -8.84 -33.74
CA PHE A 533 16.01 -7.72 -34.65
C PHE A 533 15.15 -8.16 -35.85
N VAL A 534 15.56 -9.20 -36.58
CA VAL A 534 14.84 -9.71 -37.76
C VAL A 534 13.45 -10.22 -37.39
N ALA A 535 13.32 -10.97 -36.29
CA ALA A 535 12.05 -11.51 -35.82
C ALA A 535 10.99 -10.42 -35.57
N ARG A 536 11.44 -9.23 -35.14
CA ARG A 536 10.58 -8.08 -34.83
C ARG A 536 10.12 -7.29 -36.06
N HIS A 537 10.55 -7.63 -37.26
CA HIS A 537 10.07 -6.96 -38.48
C HIS A 537 8.84 -7.65 -39.06
N SER A 538 7.90 -6.88 -39.58
CA SER A 538 6.68 -7.42 -40.17
C SER A 538 6.99 -8.28 -41.40
N ALA A 539 6.29 -9.41 -41.51
CA ALA A 539 6.25 -10.22 -42.72
C ALA A 539 5.09 -9.81 -43.66
N LYS A 540 4.35 -8.75 -43.32
CA LYS A 540 3.30 -8.18 -44.16
C LYS A 540 3.86 -6.99 -44.95
N ASP A 541 3.47 -6.86 -46.20
CA ASP A 541 3.81 -5.69 -46.99
C ASP A 541 3.05 -4.47 -46.44
N LEU A 542 3.76 -3.36 -46.21
CA LEU A 542 3.15 -2.04 -45.96
C LEU A 542 2.64 -1.40 -47.26
N SER A 543 2.80 -2.08 -48.40
CA SER A 543 2.25 -1.70 -49.69
C SER A 543 0.90 -2.39 -49.91
N ASP A 544 -0.11 -1.85 -49.23
CA ASP A 544 -1.46 -1.65 -49.77
C ASP A 544 -1.89 -0.24 -49.39
#